data_AF-A0A3N9NIL1-F1
#
_entry.id   AF-A0A3N9NIL1-F1
#
_cell.length_a   1.000
_cell.length_b   1.000
_cell.length_c   1.000
_cell.angle_alpha   90.00
_cell.angle_beta   90.00
_cell.angle_gamma   90.00
#
_symmetry.space_group_name_H-M   'P 1'
#
loop_
_entity.id
_entity.type
_entity.pdbx_description
1 polymer ?
#
loop_
_entity_poly.entity_id
_entity_poly.type
_entity_poly.pdbx_seq_one_letter_code
_entity_poly.pdbx_strand_id
1 'polypeptide(L)'
;MSLFFLFPFPFSLYPLPFSHVSRKVSVMKFISLLCDLEEKKVVLATQSPRRIELLRSVGLDFEIYPPRIEEKQLAGYTPVEYVRHNAIE
;
A
#
# COMPACT_ATOMS: atom_id res chain seq x y z
N MET A 1 27.19 -23.67 -21.10
CA MET A 1 27.06 -22.41 -21.86
C MET A 1 25.78 -21.73 -21.41
N SER A 2 25.93 -20.61 -20.72
CA SER A 2 24.86 -19.85 -20.07
C SER A 2 23.96 -19.16 -21.09
N LEU A 3 22.65 -19.36 -20.96
CA LEU A 3 21.64 -18.56 -21.65
C LEU A 3 21.26 -17.40 -20.72
N PHE A 4 21.93 -16.26 -20.90
CA PHE A 4 21.63 -15.04 -20.16
C PHE A 4 20.29 -14.45 -20.64
N PHE A 5 19.41 -14.22 -19.66
CA PHE A 5 18.18 -13.44 -19.79
C PHE A 5 18.44 -12.10 -20.48
N LEU A 6 17.80 -11.89 -21.63
CA LEU A 6 17.77 -10.60 -22.31
C LEU A 6 16.42 -9.93 -22.00
N PHE A 7 16.32 -9.33 -20.80
CA PHE A 7 15.33 -8.29 -20.52
C PHE A 7 16.07 -6.96 -20.47
N PRO A 8 16.05 -6.15 -21.53
CA PRO A 8 16.54 -4.79 -21.47
C PRO A 8 15.39 -3.90 -20.99
N PHE A 9 15.17 -3.82 -19.68
CA PHE A 9 14.38 -2.71 -19.13
C PHE A 9 15.33 -1.57 -18.79
N PRO A 10 15.28 -0.43 -19.49
CA PRO A 10 16.08 0.73 -19.13
C PRO A 10 15.51 1.32 -17.85
N PHE A 11 16.20 1.10 -16.73
CA PHE A 11 15.89 1.63 -15.40
C PHE A 11 16.22 3.13 -15.27
N SER A 12 16.15 3.91 -16.36
CA SER A 12 16.68 5.27 -16.41
C SER A 12 15.68 6.22 -17.07
N LEU A 13 15.42 7.35 -16.40
CA LEU A 13 14.66 8.54 -16.81
C LEU A 13 13.20 8.68 -16.33
N TYR A 14 12.90 8.27 -15.08
CA TYR A 14 11.85 8.96 -14.33
C TYR A 14 12.50 9.84 -13.24
N PRO A 15 12.50 11.18 -13.38
CA PRO A 15 12.79 12.03 -12.24
C PRO A 15 11.65 11.81 -11.23
N LEU A 16 11.95 11.16 -10.10
CA LEU A 16 11.02 11.13 -8.98
C LEU A 16 11.11 12.49 -8.29
N PRO A 17 10.10 13.38 -8.37
CA PRO A 17 9.97 14.40 -7.35
C PRO A 17 9.57 13.65 -6.09
N PHE A 18 10.54 13.30 -5.24
CA PHE A 18 10.27 12.95 -3.84
C PHE A 18 9.78 14.23 -3.14
N SER A 19 8.58 14.69 -3.50
CA SER A 19 7.87 15.68 -2.73
C SER A 19 7.47 15.02 -1.42
N HIS A 20 7.78 15.70 -0.34
CA HIS A 20 7.59 15.25 1.03
C HIS A 20 6.10 14.90 1.26
N VAL A 21 5.71 13.62 1.15
CA VAL A 21 4.35 13.17 1.44
C VAL A 21 4.18 13.15 2.97
N SER A 22 4.01 14.32 3.57
CA SER A 22 3.68 14.48 4.99
C SER A 22 2.18 14.68 5.12
N ARG A 23 1.41 13.59 5.07
CA ARG A 23 0.00 13.63 5.47
C ARG A 23 -0.04 13.53 7.00
N LYS A 24 -0.16 14.66 7.69
CA LYS A 24 -0.43 14.66 9.14
C LYS A 24 -1.85 14.13 9.38
N VAL A 25 -1.95 12.94 9.93
CA VAL A 25 -3.21 12.45 10.52
C VAL A 25 -3.23 12.91 11.98
N SER A 26 -4.30 13.57 12.39
CA SER A 26 -4.49 13.90 13.81
C SER A 26 -4.66 12.61 14.61
N VAL A 27 -3.89 12.45 15.69
CA VAL A 27 -3.94 11.27 16.57
C VAL A 27 -5.37 10.99 17.04
N MET A 28 -6.11 12.03 17.41
CA MET A 28 -7.50 11.93 17.85
C MET A 28 -8.41 11.36 16.75
N LYS A 29 -8.18 11.75 15.49
CA LYS A 29 -8.95 11.22 14.36
C LYS A 29 -8.63 9.74 14.10
N PHE A 30 -7.38 9.35 14.29
CA PHE A 30 -6.97 7.95 14.16
C PHE A 30 -7.59 7.07 15.25
N ILE A 31 -7.57 7.52 16.51
CA ILE A 31 -8.17 6.77 17.63
C ILE A 31 -9.68 6.62 17.43
N SER A 32 -10.39 7.69 17.04
CA SER A 32 -11.82 7.61 16.73
C SER A 32 -12.11 6.58 15.65
N LEU A 33 -11.31 6.56 14.57
CA LEU A 33 -11.48 5.56 13.51
C LEU A 33 -11.25 4.13 14.01
N LEU A 34 -10.33 3.91 14.95
CA LEU A 34 -10.10 2.58 15.53
C LEU A 34 -11.28 2.14 16.40
N CYS A 35 -11.82 3.02 17.24
CA CYS A 35 -13.01 2.71 18.04
C CYS A 35 -14.21 2.34 17.15
N ASP A 36 -14.40 3.04 16.02
CA ASP A 36 -15.48 2.74 15.07
C ASP A 36 -15.34 1.36 14.38
N LEU A 37 -14.15 0.76 14.44
CA LEU A 37 -13.85 -0.54 13.85
C LEU A 37 -13.98 -1.70 14.84
N GLU A 38 -14.05 -1.43 16.14
CA GLU A 38 -14.06 -2.46 17.20
C GLU A 38 -15.23 -3.45 17.03
N GLU A 39 -16.40 -2.94 16.63
CA GLU A 39 -17.61 -3.74 16.41
C GLU A 39 -17.75 -4.27 14.97
N LYS A 40 -16.72 -4.13 14.14
CA LYS A 40 -16.78 -4.49 12.72
C LYS A 40 -15.84 -5.63 12.39
N LYS A 41 -16.29 -6.50 11.48
CA LYS A 41 -15.40 -7.46 10.84
C LYS A 41 -14.47 -6.73 9.89
N VAL A 42 -13.20 -6.61 10.27
CA VAL A 42 -12.15 -5.98 9.45
C VAL A 42 -11.40 -7.03 8.65
N VAL A 43 -11.18 -6.75 7.37
CA VAL A 43 -10.35 -7.57 6.49
C VAL A 43 -9.18 -6.74 5.98
N LEU A 44 -7.96 -7.24 6.16
CA LEU A 44 -6.75 -6.63 5.67
C LEU A 44 -6.35 -7.24 4.32
N ALA A 45 -6.54 -6.46 3.26
CA ALA A 45 -6.15 -6.81 1.90
C ALA A 45 -4.64 -6.61 1.67
N THR A 46 -3.80 -7.42 2.32
CA THR A 46 -2.34 -7.35 2.22
C THR A 46 -1.69 -8.72 2.21
N GLN A 47 -0.54 -8.83 1.52
CA GLN A 47 0.41 -9.92 1.73
C GLN A 47 1.65 -9.49 2.53
N SER A 48 1.80 -8.20 2.85
CA SER A 48 2.99 -7.67 3.53
C SER A 48 3.02 -8.05 5.02
N PRO A 49 4.00 -8.86 5.47
CA PRO A 49 4.13 -9.24 6.88
C PRO A 49 4.27 -8.04 7.81
N ARG A 50 5.04 -7.02 7.37
CA ARG A 50 5.27 -5.78 8.12
C ARG A 50 3.97 -5.01 8.41
N ARG A 51 3.01 -4.99 7.47
CA ARG A 51 1.72 -4.31 7.67
C ARG A 51 0.83 -5.06 8.68
N ILE A 52 0.89 -6.39 8.65
CA ILE A 52 0.16 -7.25 9.58
C ILE A 52 0.69 -7.03 11.00
N GLU A 53 2.02 -7.07 11.18
CA GLU A 53 2.66 -6.84 12.47
C GLU A 53 2.32 -5.46 13.04
N LEU A 54 2.39 -4.42 12.21
CA LEU A 54 2.08 -3.05 12.62
C LEU A 54 0.63 -2.90 13.09
N LEU A 55 -0.34 -3.45 12.34
CA LEU A 55 -1.76 -3.34 12.72
C LEU A 55 -2.11 -4.22 13.93
N ARG A 56 -1.45 -5.37 14.10
CA ARG A 56 -1.60 -6.18 15.31
C ARG A 56 -0.99 -5.49 16.55
N SER A 57 0.12 -4.78 16.39
CA SER A 57 0.74 -4.06 17.51
C SER A 57 -0.12 -2.93 18.09
N VAL A 58 -1.09 -2.44 17.32
CA VAL A 58 -2.09 -1.46 17.80
C VAL A 58 -3.37 -2.12 18.32
N GLY A 59 -3.41 -3.45 18.40
CA GLY A 59 -4.54 -4.20 18.99
C GLY A 59 -5.74 -4.40 18.05
N LEU A 60 -5.60 -4.14 16.75
CA LEU A 60 -6.70 -4.34 15.80
C LEU A 60 -6.87 -5.83 15.48
N ASP A 61 -8.11 -6.33 15.60
CA ASP A 61 -8.47 -7.66 15.13
C ASP A 61 -8.91 -7.61 13.66
N PHE A 62 -8.37 -8.51 12.83
CA PHE A 62 -8.69 -8.57 11.41
C PHE A 62 -8.32 -9.91 10.78
N GLU A 63 -9.08 -10.28 9.75
CA GLU A 63 -8.75 -11.40 8.86
C GLU A 63 -7.85 -10.92 7.72
N ILE A 64 -6.98 -11.79 7.20
CA ILE A 64 -6.11 -11.45 6.08
C ILE A 64 -6.69 -12.09 4.82
N TYR A 65 -6.98 -11.26 3.81
CA TYR A 65 -7.40 -11.73 2.50
C TYR A 65 -6.56 -11.06 1.41
N PRO A 66 -5.52 -11.75 0.89
CA PRO A 66 -4.65 -11.20 -0.13
C PRO A 66 -5.41 -10.69 -1.36
N PRO A 67 -5.14 -9.46 -1.84
CA PRO A 67 -5.78 -8.95 -3.04
C PRO A 67 -5.29 -9.76 -4.26
N ARG A 68 -6.19 -9.94 -5.23
CA ARG A 68 -5.90 -10.61 -6.52
C ARG A 68 -5.87 -9.58 -7.66
N ILE A 69 -5.24 -8.45 -7.41
CA ILE A 69 -5.06 -7.37 -8.38
C ILE A 69 -3.65 -7.40 -8.93
N GLU A 70 -3.50 -7.04 -10.21
CA GLU A 70 -2.21 -6.77 -10.81
C GLU A 70 -1.95 -5.27 -10.74
N GLU A 71 -0.83 -4.86 -10.15
CA GLU A 71 -0.42 -3.45 -10.13
C GLU A 71 -0.03 -3.00 -11.54
N LYS A 72 -0.98 -2.42 -12.27
CA LYS A 72 -0.75 -1.89 -13.62
C LYS A 72 -0.28 -0.45 -13.54
N GLN A 73 0.90 -0.18 -14.09
CA GLN A 73 1.36 1.19 -14.30
C GLN A 73 0.47 1.87 -15.33
N LEU A 74 -0.47 2.67 -14.84
CA LEU A 74 -1.35 3.48 -15.67
C LEU A 74 -0.66 4.82 -15.97
N ALA A 75 -0.48 5.10 -17.26
CA ALA A 75 0.15 6.33 -17.73
C ALA A 75 -0.70 7.54 -17.33
N GLY A 76 -0.05 8.58 -16.80
CA GLY A 76 -0.70 9.85 -16.44
C GLY A 76 -1.03 10.03 -14.96
N TYR A 77 -0.86 9.01 -14.11
CA TYR A 77 -0.95 9.21 -12.66
C TYR A 77 0.33 9.77 -12.06
N THR A 78 0.18 10.70 -11.13
CA THR A 78 1.24 11.01 -10.17
C THR A 78 1.48 9.82 -9.23
N PRO A 79 2.66 9.70 -8.58
CA PRO A 79 2.93 8.61 -7.64
C PRO A 79 1.88 8.47 -6.52
N VAL A 80 1.32 9.59 -6.05
CA VAL A 80 0.29 9.59 -5.00
C VAL A 80 -1.04 9.05 -5.54
N GLU A 81 -1.42 9.43 -6.76
CA GLU A 81 -2.63 8.94 -7.40
C GLU A 81 -2.52 7.45 -7.73
N TYR A 82 -1.35 7.02 -8.22
CA TYR A 82 -1.05 5.62 -8.50
C TYR A 82 -1.23 4.74 -7.25
N VAL A 83 -0.60 5.11 -6.14
CA VAL A 83 -0.72 4.34 -4.89
C VAL A 83 -2.14 4.40 -4.33
N ARG A 84 -2.84 5.53 -4.47
CA ARG A 84 -4.24 5.64 -4.04
C ARG A 84 -5.15 4.74 -4.87
N HIS A 85 -4.96 4.69 -6.18
CA HIS A 85 -5.70 3.84 -7.09
C HIS A 85 -5.53 2.36 -6.72
N ASN A 86 -4.28 1.91 -6.59
CA ASN A 86 -3.96 0.53 -6.22
C ASN A 86 -4.44 0.12 -4.81
N ALA A 87 -4.69 1.08 -3.92
CA ALA A 87 -5.23 0.79 -2.59
C ALA A 87 -6.76 0.64 -2.57
N ILE A 88 -7.45 1.07 -3.63
CA ILE A 88 -8.92 1.04 -3.76
C ILE A 88 -9.39 -0.17 -4.59
N GLU A 89 -8.63 -0.56 -5.61
CA GLU A 89 -8.89 -1.79 -6.40
C GLU A 89 -8.68 -3.08 -5.59
#